data_AF-A0A9E2BBQ0-F1
#
_entry.id   AF-A0A9E2BBQ0-F1
#
_cell.length_a   1.000
_cell.length_b   1.000
_cell.length_c   1.000
_cell.angle_alpha   90.00
_cell.angle_beta   90.00
_cell.angle_gamma   90.00
#
_symmetry.space_group_name_H-M   'P 1'
#
loop_
_entity.id
_entity.type
_entity.pdbx_description
1 polymer ?
#
loop_
_entity_poly.entity_id
_entity_poly.type
_entity_poly.pdbx_seq_one_letter_code
_entity_poly.pdbx_strand_id
1 'polypeptide(L)'
;MDRRTFLSRAAALGIAGGLAMATSLLPRYVEAAMIKFTDSRIKATYVEYESPGGNSGRMRGYLVQPTGGGPFPSVIVIHENRGLNPHIEDVARRAAVEGFLAFAPDGLYPIGGYPGN
;
A
#
# COMPACT_ATOMS: atom_id res chain seq x y z
N MET A 1 -40.89 -6.73 -5.97
CA MET A 1 -40.10 -7.89 -5.50
C MET A 1 -39.92 -7.74 -4.00
N ASP A 2 -40.27 -8.74 -3.19
CA ASP A 2 -40.17 -8.65 -1.74
C ASP A 2 -38.73 -8.92 -1.25
N ARG A 3 -38.38 -8.40 -0.06
CA ARG A 3 -37.04 -8.53 0.55
C ARG A 3 -36.61 -10.00 0.72
N ARG A 4 -37.52 -10.90 1.11
CA ARG A 4 -37.20 -12.33 1.25
C ARG A 4 -36.90 -12.96 -0.09
N THR A 5 -37.72 -12.70 -1.10
CA THR A 5 -37.50 -13.21 -2.47
C THR A 5 -36.17 -12.73 -3.05
N PHE A 6 -35.80 -11.47 -2.81
CA PHE A 6 -34.50 -10.93 -3.21
C PHE A 6 -33.34 -11.65 -2.51
N LEU A 7 -33.38 -11.77 -1.17
CA LEU A 7 -32.31 -12.41 -0.39
C LEU A 7 -32.16 -13.90 -0.71
N SER A 8 -33.26 -14.65 -0.90
CA SER A 8 -33.21 -16.07 -1.26
C SER A 8 -32.60 -16.31 -2.64
N ARG A 9 -32.87 -15.44 -3.62
CA ARG A 9 -32.27 -15.53 -4.95
C ARG A 9 -30.80 -15.10 -4.96
N ALA A 10 -30.44 -14.06 -4.21
CA ALA A 10 -29.04 -13.64 -4.03
C ALA A 10 -28.19 -14.75 -3.36
N ALA A 11 -28.74 -15.43 -2.35
CA ALA A 11 -28.07 -16.57 -1.71
C ALA A 11 -27.82 -17.74 -2.69
N ALA A 12 -28.79 -18.06 -3.55
CA ALA A 12 -28.64 -19.11 -4.57
C ALA A 12 -27.54 -18.77 -5.60
N LEU A 13 -27.41 -17.50 -5.99
CA LEU A 13 -26.32 -17.02 -6.85
C LEU A 13 -24.95 -17.00 -6.14
N GLY A 14 -24.95 -16.75 -4.83
CA GLY A 14 -23.75 -16.79 -3.99
C GLY A 14 -23.10 -18.17 -3.89
N ILE A 15 -23.86 -19.26 -4.02
CA ILE A 15 -23.32 -20.63 -3.91
C ILE A 15 -22.54 -21.04 -5.17
N ALA A 16 -22.96 -20.62 -6.36
CA ALA A 16 -22.29 -20.97 -7.62
C ALA A 16 -21.22 -19.95 -8.05
N GLY A 17 -21.39 -18.66 -7.70
CA GLY A 17 -20.48 -17.58 -8.14
C GLY A 17 -19.82 -16.80 -7.00
N GLY A 18 -20.22 -17.01 -5.74
CA GLY A 18 -19.75 -16.20 -4.61
C GLY A 18 -18.26 -16.36 -4.31
N LEU A 19 -17.69 -17.55 -4.53
CA LEU A 19 -16.25 -17.75 -4.37
C LEU A 19 -15.45 -16.99 -5.45
N ALA A 20 -15.90 -17.03 -6.72
CA ALA A 20 -15.27 -16.28 -7.80
C ALA A 20 -15.34 -14.77 -7.57
N MET A 21 -16.51 -14.26 -7.15
CA MET A 21 -16.69 -12.87 -6.75
C MET A 21 -15.80 -12.49 -5.57
N ALA A 22 -15.71 -13.33 -4.53
CA ALA A 22 -14.83 -13.09 -3.38
C ALA A 22 -13.37 -13.00 -3.81
N THR A 23 -12.90 -13.88 -4.70
CA THR A 23 -11.52 -13.84 -5.22
C THR A 23 -11.24 -12.62 -6.08
N SER A 24 -12.23 -12.10 -6.82
CA SER A 24 -12.04 -10.86 -7.62
C SER A 24 -11.90 -9.60 -6.76
N LEU A 25 -12.32 -9.65 -5.50
CA LEU A 25 -12.18 -8.54 -4.55
C LEU A 25 -10.85 -8.58 -3.81
N LEU A 26 -10.06 -9.64 -3.97
CA LEU A 26 -8.72 -9.73 -3.39
C LEU A 26 -7.75 -8.89 -4.22
N PRO A 27 -6.93 -8.03 -3.58
CA PRO A 27 -6.00 -7.20 -4.30
C PRO A 27 -4.85 -8.03 -4.89
N ARG A 28 -4.50 -7.76 -6.16
CA ARG A 28 -3.36 -8.37 -6.87
C ARG A 28 -2.23 -7.35 -7.01
N TYR A 29 -1.66 -6.92 -5.89
CA TYR A 29 -0.73 -5.79 -5.87
C TYR A 29 0.57 -6.05 -6.65
N VAL A 30 1.12 -7.27 -6.55
CA VAL A 30 2.36 -7.65 -7.24
C VAL A 30 2.24 -7.51 -8.76
N GLU A 31 1.08 -7.83 -9.32
CA GLU A 31 0.84 -7.74 -10.77
C GLU A 31 0.58 -6.31 -11.24
N ALA A 32 0.11 -5.45 -10.34
CA ALA A 32 -0.20 -4.05 -10.64
C ALA A 32 0.99 -3.09 -10.41
N ALA A 33 2.13 -3.61 -9.92
CA ALA A 33 3.30 -2.80 -9.63
C ALA A 33 3.91 -2.22 -10.91
N MET A 34 4.02 -0.89 -10.99
CA MET A 34 4.56 -0.20 -12.16
C MET A 34 6.08 -0.04 -12.09
N ILE A 35 6.62 0.22 -10.90
CA ILE A 35 8.05 0.40 -10.67
C ILE A 35 8.54 -0.73 -9.78
N LYS A 36 9.58 -1.45 -10.19
CA LYS A 36 10.18 -2.50 -9.37
C LYS A 36 10.99 -1.89 -8.23
N PHE A 37 11.10 -2.59 -7.10
CA PHE A 37 11.96 -2.14 -6.00
C PHE A 37 13.44 -2.03 -6.40
N THR A 38 13.86 -2.79 -7.43
CA THR A 38 15.22 -2.81 -7.99
C THR A 38 15.42 -1.85 -9.17
N ASP A 39 14.48 -0.93 -9.43
CA ASP A 39 14.63 0.04 -10.51
C ASP A 39 15.89 0.88 -10.29
N SER A 40 16.77 0.92 -11.28
CA SER A 40 18.10 1.54 -11.17
C SER A 40 18.05 3.06 -11.01
N ARG A 41 16.89 3.69 -11.22
CA ARG A 41 16.69 5.14 -11.05
C ARG A 41 16.44 5.55 -9.61
N ILE A 42 16.25 4.58 -8.70
CA ILE A 42 15.89 4.85 -7.31
C ILE A 42 16.71 3.99 -6.33
N LYS A 43 16.72 4.41 -5.08
CA LYS A 43 17.19 3.65 -3.92
C LYS A 43 16.07 3.62 -2.88
N ALA A 44 15.48 2.44 -2.70
CA ALA A 44 14.41 2.23 -1.73
C ALA A 44 14.93 1.54 -0.46
N THR A 45 14.53 2.04 0.70
CA THR A 45 14.91 1.51 2.01
C THR A 45 13.80 1.73 3.01
N TYR A 46 13.63 0.81 3.98
CA TYR A 46 12.84 1.11 5.17
C TYR A 46 13.69 1.85 6.18
N VAL A 47 13.11 2.86 6.81
CA VAL A 47 13.75 3.63 7.88
C VAL A 47 12.82 3.69 9.09
N GLU A 48 13.41 3.60 10.28
CA GLU A 48 12.69 3.81 11.54
C GLU A 48 12.87 5.26 12.00
N TYR A 49 11.85 5.79 12.67
CA TYR A 49 11.84 7.14 13.21
C TYR A 49 11.02 7.21 14.49
N GLU A 50 11.39 8.13 15.38
CA GLU A 50 10.60 8.44 16.58
C GLU A 50 9.44 9.37 16.20
N SER A 51 8.24 9.07 16.71
CA SER A 51 7.00 9.83 16.51
C SER A 51 6.47 10.33 17.86
N PRO A 52 7.15 11.31 18.49
CA PRO A 52 6.84 11.76 19.85
C PRO A 52 5.47 12.44 19.99
N GLY A 53 4.92 12.97 18.88
CA GLY A 53 3.56 13.51 18.83
C GLY A 53 2.51 12.49 18.38
N GLY A 54 2.93 11.27 18.03
CA GLY A 54 2.06 10.17 17.64
C GLY A 54 1.64 9.30 18.81
N ASN A 55 0.84 8.29 18.51
CA ASN A 55 0.30 7.32 19.48
C ASN A 55 1.16 6.05 19.65
N SER A 56 2.34 6.00 19.01
CA SER A 56 3.03 4.73 18.78
C SER A 56 4.53 4.73 19.08
N GLY A 57 5.09 5.82 19.60
CA GLY A 57 6.52 5.92 19.90
C GLY A 57 7.36 5.78 18.63
N ARG A 58 7.96 4.60 18.41
CA ARG A 58 8.76 4.31 17.22
C ARG A 58 7.92 3.82 16.06
N MET A 59 8.15 4.40 14.89
CA MET A 59 7.48 4.06 13.64
C MET A 59 8.50 3.63 12.58
N ARG A 60 8.03 3.03 11.50
CA ARG A 60 8.80 2.73 10.29
C ARG A 60 8.13 3.39 9.10
N GLY A 61 8.88 3.66 8.06
CA GLY A 61 8.33 4.02 6.76
C GLY A 61 9.24 3.57 5.62
N TYR A 62 8.70 3.62 4.41
CA TYR A 62 9.40 3.32 3.18
C TYR A 62 9.91 4.60 2.56
N LEU A 63 11.23 4.76 2.55
CA LEU A 63 11.94 5.90 1.99
C LEU A 63 12.48 5.51 0.61
N VAL A 64 12.11 6.28 -0.40
CA VAL A 64 12.58 6.09 -1.78
C VAL A 64 13.26 7.37 -2.25
N GLN A 65 14.53 7.25 -2.60
CA GLN A 65 15.36 8.34 -3.06
C GLN A 65 15.68 8.17 -4.55
N PRO A 66 15.61 9.24 -5.38
CA PRO A 66 16.14 9.20 -6.74
C PRO A 66 17.66 8.98 -6.76
N THR A 67 18.18 8.25 -7.73
CA THR A 67 19.64 8.17 -7.94
C THR A 67 20.17 9.47 -8.53
N GLY A 68 21.34 9.91 -8.09
CA GLY A 68 21.99 11.14 -8.57
C GLY A 68 22.33 12.10 -7.44
N GLY A 69 22.77 13.30 -7.80
CA GLY A 69 23.06 14.37 -6.85
C GLY A 69 21.78 15.12 -6.45
N GLY A 70 21.49 15.17 -5.16
CA GLY A 70 20.44 16.03 -4.61
C GLY A 70 20.91 17.51 -4.46
N PRO A 71 20.16 18.35 -3.73
CA PRO A 71 18.95 18.02 -2.95
C PRO A 71 17.72 17.76 -3.84
N PHE A 72 16.83 16.88 -3.37
CA PHE A 72 15.57 16.56 -4.06
C PHE A 72 14.39 17.27 -3.36
N PRO A 73 13.38 17.73 -4.12
CA PRO A 73 12.09 18.06 -3.50
C PRO A 73 11.52 16.82 -2.82
N SER A 74 10.83 16.99 -1.69
CA SER A 74 10.35 15.86 -0.88
C SER A 74 8.82 15.76 -0.88
N VAL A 75 8.30 14.53 -0.84
CA VAL A 75 6.87 14.25 -0.72
C VAL A 75 6.61 13.19 0.34
N ILE A 76 5.50 13.34 1.05
CA ILE A 76 4.98 12.33 1.98
C ILE A 76 3.81 11.61 1.31
N VAL A 77 3.88 10.29 1.24
CA VAL A 77 2.84 9.44 0.65
C VAL A 77 2.07 8.75 1.78
N ILE A 78 0.80 9.10 1.94
CA ILE A 78 -0.06 8.55 3.00
C ILE A 78 -0.88 7.39 2.44
N HIS A 79 -0.80 6.23 3.09
CA HIS A 79 -1.58 5.06 2.71
C HIS A 79 -3.07 5.18 3.08
N GLU A 80 -3.88 4.27 2.54
CA GLU A 80 -5.31 4.16 2.83
C GLU A 80 -5.60 3.36 4.12
N ASN A 81 -6.79 2.77 4.24
CA ASN A 81 -7.28 2.07 5.44
C ASN A 81 -6.63 0.70 5.73
N ARG A 82 -5.56 0.33 5.01
CA ARG A 82 -4.88 -0.97 5.13
C ARG A 82 -3.39 -0.87 5.41
N GLY A 83 -2.87 0.29 5.79
CA GLY A 83 -1.44 0.44 6.06
C GLY A 83 -0.58 0.48 4.79
N LEU A 84 0.74 0.39 4.99
CA LEU A 84 1.72 0.43 3.92
C LEU A 84 1.76 -0.90 3.15
N ASN A 85 0.90 -1.02 2.14
CA ASN A 85 0.85 -2.18 1.26
C ASN A 85 1.75 -2.02 0.02
N PRO A 86 1.98 -3.08 -0.79
CA PRO A 86 2.87 -3.00 -1.96
C PRO A 86 2.43 -1.96 -3.01
N HIS A 87 1.14 -1.62 -3.08
CA HIS A 87 0.67 -0.55 -3.96
C HIS A 87 1.12 0.83 -3.50
N ILE A 88 1.05 1.13 -2.20
CA ILE A 88 1.53 2.42 -1.67
C ILE A 88 3.05 2.55 -1.80
N GLU A 89 3.78 1.46 -1.59
CA GLU A 89 5.21 1.44 -1.88
C GLU A 89 5.50 1.72 -3.35
N ASP A 90 4.68 1.19 -4.27
CA ASP A 90 4.79 1.48 -5.70
C ASP A 90 4.52 2.96 -6.01
N VAL A 91 3.52 3.57 -5.37
CA VAL A 91 3.25 5.03 -5.50
C VAL A 91 4.46 5.85 -5.03
N ALA A 92 5.10 5.47 -3.91
CA ALA A 92 6.32 6.13 -3.44
C ALA A 92 7.48 5.97 -4.46
N ARG A 93 7.63 4.80 -5.08
CA ARG A 93 8.62 4.58 -6.15
C ARG A 93 8.34 5.41 -7.39
N ARG A 94 7.07 5.55 -7.80
CA ARG A 94 6.67 6.41 -8.93
C ARG A 94 7.05 7.86 -8.66
N ALA A 95 6.78 8.38 -7.46
CA ALA A 95 7.18 9.73 -7.08
C ALA A 95 8.72 9.90 -7.12
N ALA A 96 9.47 8.91 -6.67
CA ALA A 96 10.93 8.96 -6.73
C ALA A 96 11.50 8.87 -8.15
N VAL A 97 10.86 8.12 -9.04
CA VAL A 97 11.20 8.12 -10.47
C VAL A 97 10.99 9.50 -11.10
N GLU A 98 10.01 10.27 -10.64
CA GLU A 98 9.76 11.67 -11.05
C GLU A 98 10.67 12.69 -10.34
N GLY A 99 11.67 12.23 -9.56
CA GLY A 99 12.69 13.10 -8.97
C GLY A 99 12.41 13.59 -7.56
N PHE A 100 11.39 13.05 -6.87
CA PHE A 100 11.08 13.40 -5.48
C PHE A 100 11.74 12.44 -4.47
N LEU A 101 12.25 12.95 -3.36
CA LEU A 101 12.50 12.13 -2.18
C LEU A 101 11.13 11.77 -1.56
N ALA A 102 10.71 10.53 -1.73
CA ALA A 102 9.39 10.07 -1.29
C ALA A 102 9.50 9.29 0.03
N PHE A 103 8.70 9.65 1.01
CA PHE A 103 8.58 8.91 2.26
C PHE A 103 7.14 8.46 2.50
N ALA A 104 6.93 7.16 2.70
CA ALA A 104 5.64 6.57 2.99
C ALA A 104 5.64 5.94 4.39
N PRO A 105 5.07 6.62 5.41
CA PRO A 105 4.93 6.07 6.76
C PRO A 105 4.13 4.77 6.79
N ASP A 106 4.51 3.82 7.64
CA ASP A 106 3.74 2.61 7.93
C ASP A 106 2.94 2.81 9.23
N GLY A 107 1.69 3.23 9.09
CA GLY A 107 0.78 3.46 10.21
C GLY A 107 0.39 2.18 10.97
N LEU A 108 0.62 0.99 10.40
CA LEU A 108 0.37 -0.28 11.06
C LEU A 108 1.64 -0.89 11.66
N TYR A 109 2.81 -0.28 11.47
CA TYR A 109 4.08 -0.76 12.03
C TYR A 109 4.02 -1.15 13.52
N PRO A 110 3.40 -0.36 14.40
CA PRO A 110 3.35 -0.64 15.85
C PRO A 110 2.60 -1.93 16.19
N ILE A 111 1.75 -2.42 15.27
CA ILE A 111 0.95 -3.62 15.43
C ILE A 111 1.35 -4.74 14.45
N GLY A 112 2.53 -4.65 13.84
CA GLY A 112 3.10 -5.69 12.97
C GLY A 112 3.17 -5.33 11.48
N GLY A 113 2.67 -4.17 11.07
CA GLY A 113 2.69 -3.71 9.67
C GLY A 113 1.57 -4.31 8.81
N TYR A 114 1.65 -4.07 7.50
CA TYR A 114 0.73 -4.69 6.55
C TYR A 114 0.95 -6.21 6.50
N PRO A 115 -0.11 -7.05 6.67
CA PRO A 115 0.05 -8.50 6.78
C PRO A 115 0.18 -9.25 5.44
N GLY A 116 0.04 -8.55 4.31
CA GLY A 116 0.09 -9.15 2.97
C GLY A 116 1.45 -8.97 2.30
N ASN A 117 1.87 -9.95 1.50
CA ASN A 117 3.06 -9.88 0.64
C ASN A 117 2.67 -9.50 -0.80
#